data_AF-A0A3L9Z6K5-F1
#
_entry.id   AF-A0A3L9Z6K5-F1
#
_cell.length_a   1.000
_cell.length_b   1.000
_cell.length_c   1.000
_cell.angle_alpha   90.00
_cell.angle_beta   90.00
_cell.angle_gamma   90.00
#
_symmetry.space_group_name_H-M   'P 1'
#
loop_
_entity.id
_entity.type
_entity.pdbx_description
1 polymer ?
#
loop_
_entity_poly.entity_id
_entity_poly.type
_entity_poly.pdbx_seq_one_letter_code
_entity_poly.pdbx_strand_id
1 'polypeptide(L)' 'MNHKFTFLIFALSISFIISSCGNDDGRSCTTCNSDQTPDFTVCQESNGNASVNGQDTGTNYDTYISGLVEAGATCGG' A
#
# COMPACT_ATOMS: atom_id res chain seq x y z
N MET A 1 36.79 6.34 -8.57
CA MET A 1 36.64 5.17 -7.67
C MET A 1 35.45 4.38 -8.19
N ASN A 2 35.58 3.48 -9.17
CA ASN A 2 36.18 2.14 -9.13
C ASN A 2 35.58 1.25 -8.04
N HIS A 3 34.48 0.55 -8.34
CA HIS A 3 34.36 -0.87 -7.99
C HIS A 3 33.45 -1.57 -9.01
N LYS A 4 34.12 -2.22 -9.96
CA LYS A 4 33.55 -3.27 -10.81
C LYS A 4 33.59 -4.54 -9.97
N PHE A 5 32.44 -5.15 -9.67
CA PHE A 5 32.38 -6.56 -9.28
C PHE A 5 31.31 -7.23 -10.15
N THR A 6 31.82 -7.89 -11.19
CA THR A 6 31.10 -8.82 -12.05
C THR A 6 30.56 -9.97 -11.21
N PHE A 7 29.25 -10.21 -11.26
CA PHE A 7 28.65 -11.52 -10.97
C PHE A 7 27.50 -11.77 -11.95
N LEU A 8 27.79 -12.60 -12.96
CA LEU A 8 26.83 -13.25 -13.84
C LEU A 8 26.21 -14.43 -13.08
N ILE A 9 24.94 -14.37 -12.66
CA ILE A 9 24.09 -15.57 -12.55
C ILE A 9 22.64 -15.20 -12.90
N PHE A 10 22.13 -15.95 -13.85
CA PHE A 10 20.80 -15.97 -14.42
C PHE A 10 19.79 -16.54 -13.41
N ALA A 11 18.75 -15.80 -13.02
CA ALA A 11 17.54 -16.37 -12.45
C ALA A 11 16.37 -15.38 -12.60
N LEU A 12 15.43 -15.75 -13.48
CA LEU A 12 14.08 -15.21 -13.49
C LEU A 12 13.51 -15.26 -12.07
N SER A 13 13.27 -14.09 -11.49
CA SER A 13 12.33 -13.95 -10.37
C SER A 13 11.72 -12.58 -10.52
N ILE A 14 10.53 -12.58 -11.10
CA ILE A 14 9.60 -11.44 -11.11
C ILE A 14 9.20 -11.24 -9.65
N SER A 15 10.07 -10.60 -8.89
CA SER A 15 9.70 -9.95 -7.65
C SER A 15 9.32 -8.55 -8.08
N PHE A 16 8.04 -8.40 -8.45
CA PHE A 16 7.35 -7.13 -8.30
C PHE A 16 7.59 -6.71 -6.84
N ILE A 17 8.67 -5.96 -6.60
CA ILE A 17 8.83 -5.16 -5.40
C ILE A 17 7.83 -4.02 -5.58
N ILE A 18 6.56 -4.33 -5.33
CA ILE A 18 5.56 -3.31 -5.04
C ILE A 18 6.01 -2.68 -3.72
N SER A 19 6.69 -1.55 -3.89
CA SER A 19 6.67 -0.40 -3.01
C SER A 19 6.61 -0.71 -1.52
N SER A 20 7.79 -0.86 -0.92
CA SER A 20 8.00 -0.30 0.42
C SER A 20 7.88 1.22 0.33
N CYS A 21 6.65 1.75 0.23
CA CYS A 21 6.40 3.17 0.38
C CYS A 21 6.31 3.48 1.88
N GLY A 22 7.47 3.50 2.52
CA GLY A 22 7.66 4.37 3.68
C GLY A 22 7.94 5.78 3.16
N ASN A 23 6.88 6.59 3.00
CA ASN A 23 6.96 8.05 2.89
C ASN A 23 6.06 8.57 4.01
N ASP A 24 6.55 9.03 5.16
CA ASP A 24 7.28 10.30 5.35
C ASP A 24 6.74 11.46 4.50
N ASP A 25 5.42 11.61 4.43
CA ASP A 25 4.79 12.81 3.85
C ASP A 25 3.42 13.10 4.50
N GLY A 26 3.32 13.08 5.83
CA GLY A 26 2.13 13.50 6.60
C GLY A 26 0.79 12.77 6.32
N ARG A 27 0.74 11.86 5.35
CA ARG A 27 -0.41 11.07 4.94
C ARG A 27 -0.44 9.80 5.77
N SER A 28 -1.53 9.60 6.51
CA SER A 28 -1.71 8.39 7.33
C SER A 28 -2.18 7.26 6.42
N CYS A 29 -1.31 6.29 6.16
CA CYS A 29 -1.64 5.10 5.37
C CYS A 29 -1.78 3.86 6.25
N THR A 30 -2.68 2.97 5.86
CA THR A 30 -2.94 1.69 6.53
C THR A 30 -3.06 0.59 5.48
N THR A 31 -2.43 -0.54 5.77
CA THR A 31 -2.61 -1.75 4.99
C THR A 31 -3.88 -2.47 5.43
N CYS A 32 -4.71 -2.82 4.45
CA CYS A 32 -5.93 -3.60 4.60
C CYS A 32 -5.78 -4.93 3.85
N ASN A 33 -6.40 -5.98 4.37
CA ASN A 33 -6.39 -7.34 3.79
C ASN A 33 -7.74 -8.02 4.11
N SER A 34 -8.23 -8.89 3.22
CA SER A 34 -9.37 -9.76 3.51
C SER A 34 -9.15 -11.14 2.88
N ASP A 35 -9.92 -12.16 3.28
CA ASP A 35 -9.88 -13.48 2.63
C ASP A 35 -10.18 -13.43 1.12
N GLN A 36 -10.82 -12.35 0.64
CA GLN A 36 -11.26 -12.20 -0.74
C GLN A 36 -10.32 -11.33 -1.59
N THR A 37 -9.43 -10.55 -0.96
CA THR A 37 -8.56 -9.59 -1.66
C THR A 37 -7.14 -9.63 -1.08
N PRO A 38 -6.09 -9.59 -1.93
CA PRO A 38 -4.72 -9.44 -1.44
C PRO A 38 -4.56 -8.14 -0.64
N ASP A 39 -3.45 -8.01 0.08
CA ASP A 39 -3.14 -6.79 0.81
C ASP A 39 -3.14 -5.57 -0.11
N PHE A 40 -3.75 -4.49 0.37
CA PHE A 40 -3.83 -3.22 -0.33
C PHE A 40 -3.66 -2.07 0.66
N THR A 41 -3.13 -0.95 0.17
CA THR A 41 -2.88 0.22 1.00
C THR A 41 -3.97 1.26 0.79
N VAL A 42 -4.54 1.72 1.90
CA VAL A 42 -5.49 2.83 1.97
C VAL A 42 -4.78 4.00 2.65
N CYS A 43 -4.80 5.18 2.05
CA CYS A 43 -4.20 6.38 2.63
C CYS A 43 -5.26 7.44 2.90
N GLN A 44 -5.06 8.21 3.96
CA GLN A 44 -5.82 9.42 4.21
C GLN A 44 -5.19 10.57 3.42
N GLU A 45 -5.95 11.12 2.48
CA GLU A 45 -5.59 12.26 1.67
C GLU A 45 -5.71 13.58 2.46
N SER A 46 -5.09 14.67 1.98
CA SER A 46 -5.13 15.97 2.66
C SER A 46 -6.54 16.59 2.73
N ASN A 47 -7.45 16.15 1.87
CA ASN A 47 -8.87 16.54 1.91
C ASN A 47 -9.69 15.70 2.92
N GLY A 48 -9.09 14.71 3.59
CA GLY A 48 -9.75 13.80 4.53
C GLY A 48 -10.36 12.54 3.89
N ASN A 49 -10.24 12.36 2.58
CA ASN A 49 -10.75 11.19 1.88
C ASN A 49 -9.77 10.01 1.97
N ALA A 50 -10.28 8.79 1.79
CA ALA A 50 -9.43 7.64 1.49
C ALA A 50 -8.96 7.71 0.04
N SER A 51 -7.69 7.37 -0.19
CA SER A 51 -7.18 6.95 -1.48
C SER A 51 -6.73 5.50 -1.44
N VAL A 52 -6.91 4.79 -2.55
CA VAL A 52 -6.42 3.42 -2.72
C VAL A 52 -5.46 3.44 -3.88
N ASN A 53 -4.21 2.99 -3.65
CA ASN A 53 -3.13 3.08 -4.64
C ASN A 53 -2.93 4.51 -5.20
N GLY A 54 -3.13 5.54 -4.36
CA GLY A 54 -2.98 6.95 -4.74
C GLY A 54 -4.14 7.55 -5.54
N GLN A 55 -5.26 6.82 -5.68
CA GLN A 55 -6.48 7.32 -6.31
C GLN A 55 -7.54 7.66 -5.24
N ASP A 56 -7.92 8.93 -5.15
CA ASP A 56 -8.96 9.43 -4.24
C ASP A 56 -10.30 8.74 -4.52
N THR A 57 -10.91 8.19 -3.47
CA THR A 57 -12.16 7.44 -3.56
C THR A 57 -13.41 8.32 -3.50
N GLY A 58 -13.25 9.62 -3.22
CA GLY A 58 -14.35 10.53 -2.91
C GLY A 58 -15.01 10.27 -1.54
N THR A 59 -14.54 9.28 -0.78
CA THR A 59 -15.15 8.84 0.48
C THR A 59 -14.25 9.20 1.65
N ASN A 60 -14.82 9.65 2.76
CA ASN A 60 -14.06 9.94 3.98
C ASN A 60 -13.25 8.72 4.44
N TYR A 61 -12.01 8.94 4.87
CA TYR A 61 -11.10 7.85 5.26
C TYR A 61 -11.68 6.93 6.33
N ASP A 62 -12.25 7.49 7.39
CA ASP A 62 -12.78 6.73 8.53
C ASP A 62 -14.00 5.86 8.12
N THR A 63 -14.86 6.44 7.28
CA THR A 63 -16.01 5.72 6.70
C THR A 63 -15.55 4.60 5.77
N TYR A 64 -14.52 4.85 4.96
CA TYR A 64 -13.98 3.84 4.04
C TYR A 64 -13.38 2.66 4.80
N ILE A 65 -12.55 2.91 5.83
CA ILE A 65 -11.98 1.87 6.68
C ILE A 65 -13.07 1.10 7.43
N SER A 66 -14.03 1.80 8.03
CA SER A 66 -15.13 1.16 8.75
C SER A 66 -15.93 0.24 7.84
N GLY A 67 -16.27 0.69 6.62
CA GLY A 67 -16.98 -0.15 5.64
C GLY A 67 -16.18 -1.37 5.19
N LEU A 68 -14.85 -1.25 5.06
CA LEU A 68 -13.98 -2.39 4.78
C LEU A 68 -13.99 -3.39 5.95
N VAL A 69 -13.90 -2.92 7.20
CA VAL A 69 -13.93 -3.77 8.39
C VAL A 69 -15.29 -4.46 8.55
N GLU A 70 -16.40 -3.75 8.34
CA GLU A 70 -17.74 -4.34 8.33
C GLU A 70 -17.92 -5.38 7.23
N ALA A 71 -17.26 -5.19 6.09
CA ALA A 71 -17.20 -6.17 5.00
C ALA A 71 -16.26 -7.36 5.29
N GLY A 72 -15.53 -7.35 6.42
CA GLY A 72 -14.64 -8.44 6.85
C GLY A 72 -13.16 -8.24 6.52
N ALA A 73 -12.73 -7.05 6.11
CA ALA A 73 -11.32 -6.73 5.97
C ALA A 73 -10.68 -6.41 7.33
N THR A 74 -9.39 -6.71 7.47
CA THR A 74 -8.55 -6.27 8.59
C THR A 74 -7.66 -5.14 8.12
N CYS A 75 -7.77 -3.97 8.74
CA CYS A 75 -7.02 -2.77 8.42
C CYS A 75 -6.22 -2.29 9.64
N GLY A 76 -4.90 -2.09 9.51
CA GLY A 76 -4.06 -1.48 10.55
C GLY A 76 -3.44 -2.48 11.52
N GLY A 77 -2.67 -3.42 10.98
CA GLY A 77 -1.88 -4.38 11.75
C GLY A 77 -0.74 -3.75 12.56
#